data_AF-A0A125PJG9-F1
#
_entry.id   AF-A0A125PJG9-F1
#
_cell.length_a   1.000
_cell.length_b   1.000
_cell.length_c   1.000
_cell.angle_alpha   90.00
_cell.angle_beta   90.00
_cell.angle_gamma   90.00
#
_symmetry.space_group_name_H-M   'P 1'
#
loop_
_entity.id
_entity.type
_entity.pdbx_description
1 polymer ?
#
loop_
_entity_poly.entity_id
_entity_poly.type
_entity_poly.pdbx_seq_one_letter_code
_entity_poly.pdbx_strand_id
1 'polypeptide(L)'
;MLGLHDRLSRLPTELLDMIFDAAWAEQRPPGPLNRVLCPFYDRIAWRSIRIDLPARLAQFFEFRLVLASLIGVLRRTSTLKKLALDARFVLNIFLSQMEPTYALPAHLRTLVLTCATDNQKDPYRAAETPTGVVKSHYLLHSWPGVDDLEVVLWQQTHSRVLQFITSFPILRRLQLSTKSPVPDFAGALAALQNSNSLHELVFVGKPKKGWTLPDELEQLADLRSLKLVGEWHRLAPSDIDRICDLPLRRFELGLDSELCLQSFYEALQRGKLPDLQILHLDNLSCRVGHKLTEHELRFSWERQLGQVEECMNTWHRADWTDNFSLETFRALSDMCRDREIKIAGTLARALFVEQEVDSLQADIDLLKRLIRSRGSGLYHGINKGRLYADNFDYFGAAGDYKYTDD
;
A
#
# COMPACT_ATOMS: atom_id res chain seq x y z
N MET A 1 25.31 -18.95 -27.91
CA MET A 1 23.83 -18.73 -27.94
C MET A 1 23.43 -17.87 -29.15
N LEU A 2 23.68 -18.30 -30.39
CA LEU A 2 23.35 -17.49 -31.60
C LEU A 2 22.08 -17.96 -32.34
N GLY A 3 21.46 -19.08 -31.94
CA GLY A 3 20.31 -19.65 -32.64
C GLY A 3 18.92 -19.24 -32.12
N LEU A 4 18.82 -18.65 -30.92
CA LEU A 4 17.52 -18.29 -30.34
C LEU A 4 16.98 -16.95 -30.87
N HIS A 5 17.88 -16.01 -31.17
CA HIS A 5 17.52 -14.65 -31.59
C HIS A 5 16.85 -14.57 -32.96
N ASP A 6 17.12 -15.54 -33.86
CA ASP A 6 16.56 -15.56 -35.22
C ASP A 6 15.15 -16.18 -35.30
N ARG A 7 14.68 -16.82 -34.21
CA ARG A 7 13.35 -17.43 -34.16
C ARG A 7 12.29 -16.42 -33.71
N LEU A 8 12.62 -15.52 -32.78
CA LEU A 8 11.70 -14.51 -32.28
C LEU A 8 11.33 -13.48 -33.36
N SER A 9 12.26 -13.08 -34.21
CA SER A 9 12.02 -12.13 -35.32
C SER A 9 11.04 -12.65 -36.38
N ARG A 10 10.76 -13.95 -36.41
CA ARG A 10 9.81 -14.58 -37.36
C ARG A 10 8.40 -14.72 -36.80
N LEU A 11 8.20 -14.39 -35.53
CA LEU A 11 6.87 -14.45 -34.93
C LEU A 11 6.01 -13.29 -35.44
N PRO A 12 4.69 -13.52 -35.62
CA PRO A 12 3.71 -12.47 -35.82
C PRO A 12 3.83 -11.35 -34.78
N THR A 13 3.56 -10.12 -35.21
CA THR A 13 3.68 -8.91 -34.39
C THR A 13 2.83 -8.98 -33.12
N GLU A 14 1.68 -9.62 -33.19
CA GLU A 14 0.74 -9.79 -32.07
C GLU A 14 1.30 -10.74 -31.01
N LEU A 15 1.95 -11.83 -31.44
CA LEU A 15 2.60 -12.77 -30.53
C LEU A 15 3.83 -12.12 -29.87
N LEU A 16 4.60 -11.34 -30.63
CA LEU A 16 5.70 -10.58 -30.07
C LEU A 16 5.23 -9.58 -29.02
N ASP A 17 4.15 -8.84 -29.28
CA ASP A 17 3.57 -7.92 -28.31
C ASP A 17 3.16 -8.63 -27.01
N MET A 18 2.44 -9.76 -27.10
CA MET A 18 2.05 -10.52 -25.90
C MET A 18 3.24 -11.08 -25.14
N ILE A 19 4.25 -11.63 -25.84
CA ILE A 19 5.46 -12.17 -25.19
C ILE A 19 6.21 -11.06 -24.46
N PHE A 20 6.38 -9.92 -25.11
CA PHE A 20 7.11 -8.79 -24.55
C PHE A 20 6.34 -8.16 -23.38
N ASP A 21 5.03 -7.97 -23.50
CA ASP A 21 4.18 -7.49 -22.40
C ASP A 21 4.21 -8.44 -21.20
N ALA A 22 4.20 -9.77 -21.42
CA ALA A 22 4.27 -10.75 -20.34
C ALA A 22 5.66 -10.84 -19.71
N ALA A 23 6.71 -10.89 -20.53
CA ALA A 23 8.10 -11.05 -20.06
C ALA A 23 8.61 -9.83 -19.27
N TRP A 24 8.09 -8.64 -19.58
CA TRP A 24 8.54 -7.37 -19.01
C TRP A 24 7.43 -6.62 -18.27
N ALA A 25 6.40 -7.32 -17.81
CA ALA A 25 5.33 -6.74 -17.00
C ALA A 25 5.87 -6.08 -15.72
N GLU A 26 6.86 -6.70 -15.09
CA GLU A 26 7.40 -6.30 -13.78
C GLU A 26 8.78 -5.65 -13.87
N GLN A 27 9.56 -5.95 -14.91
CA GLN A 27 10.94 -5.50 -15.04
C GLN A 27 11.18 -4.80 -16.37
N ARG A 28 12.01 -3.75 -16.36
CA ARG A 28 12.46 -3.09 -17.59
C ARG A 28 13.49 -3.99 -18.30
N PRO A 29 13.35 -4.20 -19.63
CA PRO A 29 14.38 -4.90 -20.39
C PRO A 29 15.73 -4.19 -20.30
N PRO A 30 16.86 -4.92 -20.19
CA PRO A 30 18.19 -4.33 -20.05
C PRO A 30 18.68 -3.62 -21.33
N GLY A 31 18.05 -3.88 -22.48
CA GLY A 31 18.36 -3.25 -23.75
C GLY A 31 17.64 -3.96 -24.91
N PRO A 32 17.72 -3.40 -26.14
CA PRO A 32 17.15 -4.04 -27.31
C PRO A 32 17.89 -5.35 -27.61
N LEU A 33 17.15 -6.46 -27.69
CA LEU A 33 17.72 -7.79 -27.98
C LEU A 33 18.36 -7.84 -29.37
N ASN A 34 17.78 -7.14 -30.34
CA ASN A 34 18.33 -6.90 -31.67
C ASN A 34 17.61 -5.71 -32.33
N ARG A 35 18.09 -5.28 -33.50
CA ARG A 35 17.54 -4.13 -34.24
C ARG A 35 16.11 -4.35 -34.73
N VAL A 36 15.72 -5.58 -35.06
CA VAL A 36 14.38 -5.93 -35.56
C VAL A 36 13.33 -5.82 -34.44
N LEU A 37 13.71 -6.19 -33.22
CA LEU A 37 12.86 -6.13 -32.02
C LEU A 37 12.91 -4.76 -31.31
N CYS A 38 13.70 -3.82 -31.80
CA CYS A 38 13.83 -2.48 -31.20
C CYS A 38 12.48 -1.76 -31.04
N PRO A 39 11.54 -1.78 -32.02
CA PRO A 39 10.24 -1.12 -31.86
C PRO A 39 9.40 -1.68 -30.69
N PHE A 40 9.49 -2.99 -30.43
CA PHE A 40 8.81 -3.66 -29.32
C PHE A 40 9.47 -3.34 -27.98
N TYR A 41 10.81 -3.39 -27.96
CA TYR A 41 11.60 -2.95 -26.82
C TYR A 41 11.25 -1.50 -26.45
N ASP A 42 11.25 -0.59 -27.43
CA ASP A 42 10.96 0.83 -27.23
C ASP A 42 9.56 1.00 -26.63
N ARG A 43 8.54 0.33 -27.16
CA ARG A 43 7.17 0.40 -26.63
C ARG A 43 7.10 0.12 -25.13
N ILE A 44 7.85 -0.86 -24.64
CA ILE A 44 7.89 -1.25 -23.23
C ILE A 44 8.82 -0.37 -22.42
N ALA A 45 10.04 -0.14 -22.92
CA ALA A 45 11.05 0.68 -22.25
C ALA A 45 10.56 2.11 -22.03
N TRP A 46 9.66 2.61 -22.89
CA TRP A 46 9.05 3.94 -22.81
C TRP A 46 7.61 3.92 -22.27
N ARG A 47 7.05 2.78 -21.84
CA ARG A 47 5.69 2.70 -21.25
C ARG A 47 5.60 3.45 -19.92
N SER A 48 6.68 3.43 -19.15
CA SER A 48 6.83 4.14 -17.87
C SER A 48 8.17 4.87 -17.84
N ILE A 49 8.13 6.20 -17.81
CA ILE A 49 9.33 7.03 -17.74
C ILE A 49 9.39 7.66 -16.35
N ARG A 50 10.52 7.50 -15.66
CA ARG A 50 10.80 8.13 -14.38
C ARG A 50 12.01 9.06 -14.55
N ILE A 51 11.84 10.32 -14.18
CA ILE A 51 12.85 11.36 -14.28
C ILE A 51 13.16 11.85 -12.87
N ASP A 52 14.20 11.27 -12.27
CA ASP A 52 14.51 11.44 -10.83
C ASP A 52 15.55 12.54 -10.58
N LEU A 53 16.40 12.82 -11.58
CA LEU A 53 17.55 13.71 -11.43
C LEU A 53 17.73 14.56 -12.70
N PRO A 54 17.97 15.88 -12.56
CA PRO A 54 18.37 16.73 -13.67
C PRO A 54 19.62 16.20 -14.39
N ALA A 55 20.55 15.58 -13.65
CA ALA A 55 21.75 14.97 -14.22
C ALA A 55 21.45 13.76 -15.12
N ARG A 56 20.40 12.98 -14.82
CA ARG A 56 19.95 11.89 -15.70
C ARG A 56 19.34 12.47 -16.97
N LEU A 57 18.49 13.51 -16.85
CA LEU A 57 18.02 14.26 -18.02
C LEU A 57 19.17 14.83 -18.84
N ALA A 58 20.20 15.36 -18.18
CA ALA A 58 21.39 15.91 -18.79
C ALA A 58 22.24 14.85 -19.52
N GLN A 59 22.31 13.63 -18.97
CA GLN A 59 22.95 12.49 -19.65
C GLN A 59 22.19 12.09 -20.92
N PHE A 60 20.88 12.28 -20.96
CA PHE A 60 20.11 12.07 -22.18
C PHE A 60 20.21 13.27 -23.14
N PHE A 61 20.40 14.51 -22.65
CA PHE A 61 20.31 15.73 -23.46
C PHE A 61 21.14 16.91 -22.88
N GLU A 62 21.84 17.69 -23.70
CA GLU A 62 22.53 18.91 -23.24
C GLU A 62 21.59 19.89 -22.50
N PHE A 63 22.06 20.50 -21.40
CA PHE A 63 21.22 21.12 -20.35
C PHE A 63 20.25 22.24 -20.79
N ARG A 64 20.49 22.93 -21.92
CA ARG A 64 19.55 23.93 -22.49
C ARG A 64 18.49 23.32 -23.43
N LEU A 65 18.64 22.06 -23.81
CA LEU A 65 17.71 21.28 -24.61
C LEU A 65 16.75 20.43 -23.78
N VAL A 66 16.86 20.40 -22.45
CA VAL A 66 16.12 19.49 -21.56
C VAL A 66 14.61 19.51 -21.81
N LEU A 67 14.02 20.69 -22.03
CA LEU A 67 12.59 20.80 -22.29
C LEU A 67 12.21 20.43 -23.73
N ALA A 68 12.91 20.96 -24.73
CA ALA A 68 12.69 20.59 -26.13
C ALA A 68 12.88 19.07 -26.33
N SER A 69 13.77 18.47 -25.53
CA SER A 69 14.00 17.05 -25.47
C SER A 69 12.93 16.30 -24.70
N LEU A 70 12.39 16.84 -23.60
CA LEU A 70 11.22 16.25 -22.93
C LEU A 70 10.01 16.25 -23.86
N ILE A 71 9.73 17.38 -24.52
CA ILE A 71 8.69 17.50 -25.54
C ILE A 71 8.97 16.52 -26.70
N GLY A 72 10.22 16.44 -27.14
CA GLY A 72 10.66 15.49 -28.16
C GLY A 72 10.46 14.03 -27.76
N VAL A 73 10.72 13.69 -26.49
CA VAL A 73 10.47 12.38 -25.90
C VAL A 73 8.97 12.12 -25.87
N LEU A 74 8.18 13.02 -25.29
CA LEU A 74 6.71 12.89 -25.23
C LEU A 74 6.08 12.74 -26.63
N ARG A 75 6.61 13.45 -27.64
CA ARG A 75 6.19 13.30 -29.04
C ARG A 75 6.55 11.94 -29.64
N ARG A 76 7.70 11.38 -29.28
CA ARG A 76 8.16 10.07 -29.77
C ARG A 76 7.52 8.91 -29.01
N THR A 77 7.02 9.14 -27.80
CA THR A 77 6.45 8.11 -26.93
C THR A 77 4.93 8.15 -26.92
N SER A 78 4.32 7.92 -28.09
CA SER A 78 2.86 7.82 -28.19
C SER A 78 2.27 6.78 -27.24
N THR A 79 3.02 5.72 -26.90
CA THR A 79 2.59 4.62 -26.01
C THR A 79 2.89 4.86 -24.52
N LEU A 80 3.32 6.07 -24.13
CA LEU A 80 3.60 6.40 -22.74
C LEU A 80 2.30 6.31 -21.90
N LYS A 81 2.29 5.43 -20.90
CA LYS A 81 1.14 5.25 -19.99
C LYS A 81 1.38 5.88 -18.62
N LYS A 82 2.63 5.89 -18.16
CA LYS A 82 3.03 6.45 -16.87
C LYS A 82 4.20 7.41 -17.01
N LEU A 83 4.05 8.62 -16.49
CA LEU A 83 5.11 9.61 -16.43
C LEU A 83 5.34 10.01 -14.98
N ALA A 84 6.57 9.92 -14.51
CA ALA A 84 6.96 10.35 -13.17
C ALA A 84 8.03 11.43 -13.27
N LEU A 85 7.69 12.62 -12.77
CA LEU A 85 8.55 13.81 -12.82
C LEU A 85 8.93 14.23 -11.39
N ASP A 86 10.23 14.27 -11.12
CA ASP A 86 10.75 14.97 -9.93
C ASP A 86 10.80 16.48 -10.20
N ALA A 87 10.07 17.22 -9.38
CA ALA A 87 9.67 18.59 -9.62
C ALA A 87 10.60 19.65 -9.00
N ARG A 88 11.81 19.27 -8.58
CA ARG A 88 12.87 20.26 -8.24
C ARG A 88 13.05 21.34 -9.32
N PHE A 89 12.90 20.96 -10.58
CA PHE A 89 13.01 21.88 -11.73
C PHE A 89 11.92 21.67 -12.78
N VAL A 90 11.39 20.46 -12.91
CA VAL A 90 10.55 20.11 -14.05
C VAL A 90 9.19 20.78 -13.98
N LEU A 91 8.54 20.90 -12.80
CA LEU A 91 7.18 21.44 -12.75
C LEU A 91 7.11 22.90 -13.22
N ASN A 92 8.00 23.77 -12.76
CA ASN A 92 7.97 25.17 -13.17
C ASN A 92 8.25 25.33 -14.67
N ILE A 93 9.19 24.56 -15.21
CA ILE A 93 9.49 24.57 -16.65
C ILE A 93 8.30 23.96 -17.43
N PHE A 94 7.77 22.84 -16.97
CA PHE A 94 6.65 22.13 -17.57
C PHE A 94 5.40 23.01 -17.61
N LEU A 95 5.03 23.68 -16.51
CA LEU A 95 3.88 24.57 -16.46
C LEU A 95 4.08 25.87 -17.25
N SER A 96 5.29 26.45 -17.25
CA SER A 96 5.55 27.72 -17.95
C SER A 96 5.79 27.57 -19.45
N GLN A 97 6.08 26.37 -19.93
CA GLN A 97 6.51 26.14 -21.32
C GLN A 97 5.68 25.10 -22.07
N MET A 98 4.74 24.41 -21.40
CA MET A 98 3.64 23.74 -22.08
C MET A 98 2.73 24.81 -22.69
N GLU A 99 3.12 25.33 -23.86
CA GLU A 99 2.21 26.07 -24.71
C GLU A 99 0.96 25.22 -25.02
N PRO A 100 -0.19 25.85 -25.36
CA PRO A 100 -1.42 25.17 -25.76
C PRO A 100 -1.28 24.10 -26.85
N THR A 101 -0.21 24.18 -27.60
CA THR A 101 0.09 23.29 -28.72
C THR A 101 0.69 21.94 -28.30
N TYR A 102 1.14 21.79 -27.05
CA TYR A 102 1.76 20.55 -26.56
C TYR A 102 0.75 19.69 -25.78
N ALA A 103 0.00 18.87 -26.52
CA ALA A 103 -0.81 17.83 -25.91
C ALA A 103 0.08 16.76 -25.25
N LEU A 104 -0.25 16.37 -24.02
CA LEU A 104 0.29 15.15 -23.42
C LEU A 104 -0.02 13.94 -24.33
N PRO A 105 0.80 12.88 -24.30
CA PRO A 105 0.52 11.67 -25.07
C PRO A 105 -0.91 11.17 -24.77
N ALA A 106 -1.68 10.88 -25.81
CA ALA A 106 -3.10 10.51 -25.68
C ALA A 106 -3.34 9.26 -24.80
N HIS A 107 -2.31 8.43 -24.62
CA HIS A 107 -2.34 7.22 -23.82
C HIS A 107 -1.81 7.38 -22.40
N LEU A 108 -1.38 8.59 -22.00
CA LEU A 108 -0.91 8.86 -20.64
C LEU A 108 -2.09 8.77 -19.67
N ARG A 109 -2.02 7.83 -18.72
CA ARG A 109 -3.05 7.56 -17.72
C ARG A 109 -2.61 7.94 -16.32
N THR A 110 -1.36 7.61 -15.98
CA THR A 110 -0.78 7.89 -14.67
C THR A 110 0.26 9.00 -14.77
N LEU A 111 0.12 10.02 -13.92
CA LEU A 111 1.12 11.05 -13.73
C LEU A 111 1.56 11.10 -12.27
N VAL A 112 2.87 11.03 -12.03
CA VAL A 112 3.46 11.14 -10.69
C VAL A 112 4.30 12.40 -10.64
N LEU A 113 4.01 13.28 -9.68
CA LEU A 113 4.73 14.52 -9.46
C LEU A 113 5.31 14.58 -8.05
N THR A 114 6.63 14.67 -7.97
CA THR A 114 7.34 14.81 -6.68
C THR A 114 7.89 16.22 -6.51
N CYS A 115 7.16 17.12 -5.86
CA CYS A 115 7.55 18.54 -5.77
C CYS A 115 8.60 18.86 -4.71
N ALA A 116 9.80 18.29 -4.75
CA ALA A 116 10.80 18.63 -3.74
C ALA A 116 11.24 20.11 -3.85
N THR A 117 10.81 20.95 -2.91
CA THR A 117 11.47 22.23 -2.63
C THR A 117 12.39 22.00 -1.45
N ASP A 118 13.71 22.02 -1.69
CA ASP A 118 14.64 22.21 -0.59
C ASP A 118 14.31 23.58 0.05
N ASN A 119 14.57 23.78 1.35
CA ASN A 119 14.27 25.01 2.11
C ASN A 119 14.89 26.32 1.53
N GLN A 120 15.46 26.30 0.32
CA GLN A 120 15.74 27.49 -0.43
C GLN A 120 14.46 28.31 -0.61
N LYS A 121 14.51 29.56 -0.12
CA LYS A 121 13.51 30.59 -0.40
C LYS A 121 13.14 30.51 -1.87
N ASP A 122 11.84 30.35 -2.14
CA ASP A 122 11.29 30.35 -3.50
C ASP A 122 11.94 31.48 -4.31
N PRO A 123 12.75 31.17 -5.34
CA PRO A 123 13.43 32.19 -6.13
C PRO A 123 12.44 33.08 -6.90
N TYR A 124 11.15 32.72 -6.90
CA TYR A 124 10.05 33.48 -7.49
C TYR A 124 9.10 34.13 -6.48
N ARG A 125 9.46 34.22 -5.18
CA ARG A 125 8.90 35.27 -4.31
C ARG A 125 9.43 36.63 -4.81
N ALA A 126 8.89 37.09 -5.92
CA ALA A 126 9.03 38.46 -6.36
C ALA A 126 8.53 39.38 -5.25
N ALA A 127 9.23 40.49 -5.05
CA ALA A 127 8.94 41.51 -4.06
C ALA A 127 7.42 41.79 -3.99
N GLU A 128 6.92 41.79 -2.76
CA GLU A 128 5.53 41.91 -2.35
C GLU A 128 4.72 42.90 -3.21
N THR A 129 3.87 42.40 -4.10
CA THR A 129 2.65 43.14 -4.44
C THR A 129 1.70 43.00 -3.25
N PRO A 130 1.17 44.11 -2.67
CA PRO A 130 0.39 44.10 -1.42
C PRO A 130 -0.87 43.24 -1.41
N THR A 131 -1.28 42.69 -2.56
CA THR A 131 -2.49 41.89 -2.71
C THR A 131 -2.25 40.39 -2.81
N GLY A 132 -1.00 39.89 -2.83
CA GLY A 132 -0.70 38.44 -2.80
C GLY A 132 -1.21 37.60 -3.99
N VAL A 133 -1.94 38.20 -4.93
CA VAL A 133 -2.46 37.53 -6.13
C VAL A 133 -1.41 37.61 -7.22
N VAL A 134 -0.55 36.59 -7.32
CA VAL A 134 0.20 36.34 -8.54
C VAL A 134 -0.82 36.01 -9.64
N LYS A 135 -1.14 36.99 -10.48
CA LYS A 135 -1.90 36.79 -11.72
C LYS A 135 -1.03 35.99 -12.70
N SER A 136 -0.86 34.69 -12.46
CA SER A 136 -0.33 33.81 -13.51
C SER A 136 -1.40 33.70 -14.58
N HIS A 137 -1.25 34.47 -15.67
CA HIS A 137 -2.15 34.47 -16.82
C HIS A 137 -2.17 33.15 -17.62
N TYR A 138 -1.47 32.11 -17.16
CA TYR A 138 -1.44 30.80 -17.80
C TYR A 138 -2.63 29.99 -17.32
N LEU A 139 -3.71 29.98 -18.10
CA LEU A 139 -4.74 28.95 -18.00
C LEU A 139 -4.06 27.62 -18.35
N LEU A 140 -3.93 26.74 -17.36
CA LEU A 140 -3.42 25.39 -17.61
C LEU A 140 -4.44 24.63 -18.47
N HIS A 141 -3.91 23.84 -19.41
CA HIS A 141 -4.75 23.01 -20.28
C HIS A 141 -5.41 21.90 -19.50
N SER A 142 -6.59 21.49 -19.96
CA SER A 142 -7.25 20.30 -19.46
C SER A 142 -6.63 19.05 -20.09
N TRP A 143 -6.31 18.07 -19.27
CA TRP A 143 -5.78 16.77 -19.67
C TRP A 143 -6.77 15.65 -19.32
N PRO A 144 -7.82 15.45 -20.13
CA PRO A 144 -8.86 14.46 -19.87
C PRO A 144 -8.38 13.01 -20.10
N GLY A 145 -7.12 12.78 -20.46
CA GLY A 145 -6.57 11.43 -20.61
C GLY A 145 -6.08 10.83 -19.30
N VAL A 146 -5.65 11.66 -18.36
CA VAL A 146 -5.00 11.23 -17.10
C VAL A 146 -6.08 11.02 -16.04
N ASP A 147 -6.17 9.79 -15.54
CA ASP A 147 -7.14 9.35 -14.54
C ASP A 147 -6.49 8.92 -13.21
N ASP A 148 -5.16 8.82 -13.16
CA ASP A 148 -4.38 8.52 -11.95
C ASP A 148 -3.30 9.59 -11.73
N LEU A 149 -3.38 10.28 -10.60
CA LEU A 149 -2.45 11.34 -10.24
C LEU A 149 -1.86 11.10 -8.86
N GLU A 150 -0.54 11.11 -8.78
CA GLU A 150 0.21 11.12 -7.54
C GLU A 150 0.90 12.47 -7.38
N VAL A 151 0.63 13.15 -6.28
CA VAL A 151 1.17 14.48 -5.98
C VAL A 151 1.83 14.46 -4.61
N VAL A 152 3.10 14.86 -4.55
CA VAL A 152 3.76 15.17 -3.28
C VAL A 152 3.58 16.67 -2.97
N LEU A 153 2.76 16.97 -1.97
CA LEU A 153 2.46 18.31 -1.45
C LEU A 153 3.55 18.80 -0.50
N TRP A 154 3.92 20.07 -0.67
CA TRP A 154 4.86 20.79 0.19
C TRP A 154 4.28 22.14 0.59
N GLN A 155 4.60 22.60 1.81
CA GLN A 155 3.97 23.77 2.44
C GLN A 155 4.06 25.09 1.65
N GLN A 156 4.98 25.22 0.68
CA GLN A 156 5.26 26.50 0.03
C GLN A 156 4.77 26.59 -1.42
N THR A 157 4.33 25.49 -2.04
CA THR A 157 4.01 25.43 -3.49
C THR A 157 2.52 25.28 -3.81
N HIS A 158 1.66 25.62 -2.85
CA HIS A 158 0.22 25.31 -2.90
C HIS A 158 -0.46 25.81 -4.17
N SER A 159 -0.40 27.10 -4.49
CA SER A 159 -1.22 27.67 -5.59
C SER A 159 -1.01 27.00 -6.94
N ARG A 160 0.23 26.66 -7.31
CA ARG A 160 0.55 26.01 -8.60
C ARG A 160 0.13 24.56 -8.62
N VAL A 161 0.32 23.84 -7.51
CA VAL A 161 -0.09 22.44 -7.41
C VAL A 161 -1.62 22.33 -7.44
N LEU A 162 -2.33 23.26 -6.80
CA LEU A 162 -3.79 23.30 -6.86
C LEU A 162 -4.28 23.58 -8.28
N GLN A 163 -3.74 24.62 -8.95
CA GLN A 163 -4.04 24.87 -10.36
C GLN A 163 -3.75 23.64 -11.22
N PHE A 164 -2.67 22.92 -10.94
CA PHE A 164 -2.32 21.71 -11.67
C PHE A 164 -3.34 20.58 -11.48
N ILE A 165 -3.82 20.36 -10.27
CA ILE A 165 -4.88 19.37 -10.01
C ILE A 165 -6.15 19.71 -10.78
N THR A 166 -6.49 21.01 -10.93
CA THR A 166 -7.65 21.43 -11.72
C THR A 166 -7.51 21.04 -13.21
N SER A 167 -6.32 20.76 -13.72
CA SER A 167 -6.15 20.34 -15.11
C SER A 167 -6.69 18.94 -15.42
N PHE A 168 -7.14 18.15 -14.44
CA PHE A 168 -7.56 16.77 -14.64
C PHE A 168 -9.05 16.55 -14.33
N PRO A 169 -9.95 16.68 -15.32
CA PRO A 169 -11.40 16.65 -15.10
C PRO A 169 -11.99 15.27 -14.79
N ILE A 170 -11.22 14.19 -14.98
CA ILE A 170 -11.71 12.81 -14.86
C ILE A 170 -10.83 11.93 -13.95
N LEU A 171 -10.24 12.53 -12.91
CA LEU A 171 -9.40 11.80 -11.96
C LEU A 171 -10.18 10.71 -11.25
N ARG A 172 -9.77 9.46 -11.45
CA ARG A 172 -10.29 8.28 -10.76
C ARG A 172 -9.48 7.92 -9.53
N ARG A 173 -8.17 8.14 -9.58
CA ARG A 173 -7.25 7.88 -8.48
C ARG A 173 -6.43 9.11 -8.17
N LEU A 174 -6.40 9.49 -6.89
CA LEU A 174 -5.58 10.59 -6.40
C LEU A 174 -4.78 10.12 -5.20
N GLN A 175 -3.45 10.21 -5.29
CA GLN A 175 -2.55 9.98 -4.18
C GLN A 175 -1.91 11.31 -3.76
N LEU A 176 -2.20 11.77 -2.55
CA LEU A 176 -1.61 12.97 -1.97
C LEU A 176 -0.61 12.55 -0.91
N SER A 177 0.66 12.86 -1.15
CA SER A 177 1.74 12.59 -0.21
C SER A 177 2.27 13.87 0.38
N THR A 178 2.56 13.92 1.68
CA THR A 178 3.21 15.07 2.30
C THR A 178 4.29 14.63 3.27
N LYS A 179 5.35 15.44 3.36
CA LYS A 179 6.30 15.37 4.47
C LYS A 179 6.00 16.39 5.56
N SER A 180 5.02 17.26 5.33
CA SER A 180 4.61 18.25 6.32
C SER A 180 3.81 17.58 7.44
N PRO A 181 4.06 17.97 8.71
CA PRO A 181 3.22 17.55 9.81
C PRO A 181 1.83 18.21 9.78
N VAL A 182 1.59 19.18 8.90
CA VAL A 182 0.26 19.79 8.69
C VAL A 182 -0.09 19.65 7.21
N PRO A 183 -0.59 18.47 6.79
CA PRO A 183 -1.05 18.28 5.43
C PRO A 183 -2.17 19.29 5.09
N ASP A 184 -2.04 19.96 3.95
CA ASP A 184 -3.14 20.69 3.33
C ASP A 184 -3.75 19.84 2.21
N PHE A 185 -4.43 18.77 2.62
CA PHE A 185 -5.20 17.97 1.67
C PHE A 185 -6.50 18.67 1.24
N ALA A 186 -7.03 19.57 2.07
CA ALA A 186 -8.23 20.34 1.79
C ALA A 186 -8.12 21.13 0.48
N GLY A 187 -7.06 21.93 0.33
CA GLY A 187 -6.84 22.68 -0.91
C GLY A 187 -6.74 21.79 -2.15
N ALA A 188 -6.08 20.64 -2.03
CA ALA A 188 -5.91 19.68 -3.13
C ALA A 188 -7.23 19.02 -3.54
N LEU A 189 -8.09 18.67 -2.57
CA LEU A 189 -9.42 18.13 -2.84
C LEU A 189 -10.37 19.20 -3.40
N ALA A 190 -10.33 20.43 -2.87
CA ALA A 190 -11.10 21.56 -3.39
C ALA A 190 -10.73 21.93 -4.84
N ALA A 191 -9.51 21.59 -5.27
CA ALA A 191 -9.04 21.81 -6.63
C ALA A 191 -9.54 20.77 -7.66
N LEU A 192 -10.23 19.72 -7.23
CA LEU A 192 -10.82 18.75 -8.15
C LEU A 192 -11.96 19.39 -8.95
N GLN A 193 -11.89 19.34 -10.29
CA GLN A 193 -12.97 19.85 -11.14
C GLN A 193 -14.25 19.00 -11.04
N ASN A 194 -14.10 17.70 -10.78
CA ASN A 194 -15.20 16.76 -10.68
C ASN A 194 -14.93 15.75 -9.55
N SER A 195 -15.40 16.08 -8.35
CA SER A 195 -15.26 15.22 -7.16
C SER A 195 -15.86 13.82 -7.36
N ASN A 196 -16.93 13.71 -8.13
CA ASN A 196 -17.63 12.45 -8.41
C ASN A 196 -16.85 11.52 -9.36
N SER A 197 -15.82 12.03 -10.05
CA SER A 197 -14.97 11.14 -10.85
C SER A 197 -14.00 10.31 -10.00
N LEU A 198 -13.73 10.73 -8.76
CA LEU A 198 -12.73 10.14 -7.90
C LEU A 198 -13.25 8.88 -7.20
N HIS A 199 -12.56 7.77 -7.38
CA HIS A 199 -12.94 6.46 -6.84
C HIS A 199 -11.94 5.94 -5.80
N GLU A 200 -10.67 6.34 -5.92
CA GLU A 200 -9.61 5.96 -5.00
C GLU A 200 -8.86 7.20 -4.52
N LEU A 201 -8.75 7.33 -3.19
CA LEU A 201 -7.98 8.38 -2.54
C LEU A 201 -6.95 7.75 -1.61
N VAL A 202 -5.70 8.17 -1.78
CA VAL A 202 -4.59 7.71 -0.96
C VAL A 202 -3.94 8.92 -0.29
N PHE A 203 -3.99 8.97 1.04
CA PHE A 203 -3.22 9.94 1.80
C PHE A 203 -1.95 9.29 2.33
N VAL A 204 -0.80 9.89 2.03
CA VAL A 204 0.50 9.47 2.55
C VAL A 204 1.07 10.61 3.38
N GLY A 205 1.27 10.41 4.67
CA GLY A 205 1.75 11.50 5.53
C GLY A 205 1.97 11.12 6.98
N LYS A 206 2.40 12.12 7.76
CA LYS A 206 2.62 12.01 9.21
C LYS A 206 1.99 13.21 9.90
N PRO A 207 0.64 13.31 9.93
CA PRO A 207 -0.04 14.46 10.50
C PRO A 207 0.26 14.64 11.99
N LYS A 208 0.37 15.89 12.45
CA LYS A 208 0.52 16.22 13.87
C LYS A 208 -0.75 15.93 14.65
N LYS A 209 -0.65 15.95 15.98
CA LYS A 209 -1.83 15.85 16.87
C LYS A 209 -2.83 16.97 16.57
N GLY A 210 -4.11 16.61 16.51
CA GLY A 210 -5.21 17.55 16.29
C GLY A 210 -5.36 18.01 14.84
N TRP A 211 -4.64 17.39 13.89
CA TRP A 211 -5.01 17.49 12.49
C TRP A 211 -6.34 16.76 12.27
N THR A 212 -7.24 17.36 11.50
CA THR A 212 -8.58 16.83 11.19
C THR A 212 -8.68 16.52 9.71
N LEU A 213 -9.56 15.59 9.36
CA LEU A 213 -9.83 15.31 7.95
C LEU A 213 -10.42 16.54 7.25
N PRO A 214 -10.14 16.72 5.94
CA PRO A 214 -10.73 17.81 5.17
C PRO A 214 -12.26 17.67 5.03
N ASP A 215 -12.97 18.79 5.05
CA ASP A 215 -14.43 18.85 4.80
C ASP A 215 -14.81 18.50 3.37
N GLU A 216 -13.88 18.69 2.45
CA GLU A 216 -14.03 18.33 1.04
C GLU A 216 -14.17 16.81 0.83
N LEU A 217 -13.80 15.98 1.81
CA LEU A 217 -13.95 14.53 1.74
C LEU A 217 -15.43 14.13 1.60
N GLU A 218 -16.35 14.88 2.21
CA GLU A 218 -17.79 14.66 2.16
C GLU A 218 -18.39 14.91 0.76
N GLN A 219 -17.66 15.62 -0.10
CA GLN A 219 -18.09 15.91 -1.49
C GLN A 219 -17.74 14.77 -2.46
N LEU A 220 -17.01 13.75 -2.00
CA LEU A 220 -16.56 12.63 -2.81
C LEU A 220 -17.59 11.49 -2.81
N ALA A 221 -18.76 11.75 -3.39
CA ALA A 221 -19.91 10.83 -3.35
C ALA A 221 -19.68 9.47 -4.05
N ASP A 222 -18.70 9.38 -4.94
CA ASP A 222 -18.34 8.16 -5.67
C ASP A 222 -17.04 7.51 -5.15
N LEU A 223 -16.52 7.96 -4.01
CA LEU A 223 -15.30 7.41 -3.42
C LEU A 223 -15.52 5.99 -2.92
N ARG A 224 -14.81 5.02 -3.50
CA ARG A 224 -14.94 3.59 -3.16
C ARG A 224 -13.78 3.07 -2.33
N SER A 225 -12.62 3.69 -2.43
CA SER A 225 -11.40 3.23 -1.76
C SER A 225 -10.70 4.40 -1.09
N LEU A 226 -10.49 4.29 0.23
CA LEU A 226 -9.68 5.22 1.00
C LEU A 226 -8.50 4.47 1.62
N LYS A 227 -7.29 4.97 1.38
CA LYS A 227 -6.06 4.42 1.93
C LYS A 227 -5.30 5.49 2.71
N LEU A 228 -4.98 5.19 3.97
CA LEU A 228 -4.17 6.03 4.84
C LEU A 228 -2.81 5.36 5.04
N VAL A 229 -1.72 6.03 4.67
CA VAL A 229 -0.34 5.50 4.79
C VAL A 229 0.52 6.44 5.61
N GLY A 230 1.27 5.91 6.57
CA GLY A 230 2.13 6.69 7.46
C GLY A 230 1.53 6.87 8.86
N GLU A 231 1.91 7.91 9.60
CA GLU A 231 1.64 7.99 11.04
C GLU A 231 0.28 8.65 11.37
N TRP A 232 -0.83 7.95 11.13
CA TRP A 232 -2.20 8.45 11.35
C TRP A 232 -2.74 8.31 12.78
N HIS A 233 -1.86 8.04 13.74
CA HIS A 233 -2.11 7.67 15.16
C HIS A 233 -2.88 8.69 16.01
N ARG A 234 -3.39 9.78 15.42
CA ARG A 234 -4.01 10.89 16.14
C ARG A 234 -5.30 11.41 15.48
N LEU A 235 -5.92 10.62 14.62
CA LEU A 235 -7.27 10.93 14.13
C LEU A 235 -8.23 11.00 15.32
N ALA A 236 -8.99 12.09 15.38
CA ALA A 236 -10.00 12.22 16.41
C ALA A 236 -11.13 11.20 16.16
N PRO A 237 -11.89 10.77 17.18
CA PRO A 237 -13.07 9.92 16.98
C PRO A 237 -14.06 10.51 15.95
N SER A 238 -14.20 11.83 15.91
CA SER A 238 -15.01 12.53 14.91
C SER A 238 -14.50 12.35 13.49
N ASP A 239 -13.19 12.24 13.27
CA ASP A 239 -12.62 11.97 11.94
C ASP A 239 -12.91 10.52 11.52
N ILE A 240 -12.89 9.58 12.47
CA ILE A 240 -13.25 8.18 12.22
C ILE A 240 -14.74 8.07 11.84
N ASP A 241 -15.61 8.77 12.57
CA ASP A 241 -17.04 8.83 12.23
C ASP A 241 -17.25 9.36 10.81
N ARG A 242 -16.53 10.41 10.42
CA ARG A 242 -16.58 10.98 9.07
C ARG A 242 -16.07 10.03 7.99
N ILE A 243 -14.98 9.30 8.23
CA ILE A 243 -14.55 8.22 7.32
C ILE A 243 -15.67 7.18 7.17
N CYS A 244 -16.35 6.85 8.27
CA CYS A 244 -17.39 5.84 8.29
C CYS A 244 -18.70 6.28 7.61
N ASP A 245 -18.86 7.58 7.36
CA ASP A 245 -19.97 8.16 6.60
C ASP A 245 -19.76 8.14 5.08
N LEU A 246 -18.54 7.83 4.62
CA LEU A 246 -18.21 7.75 3.19
C LEU A 246 -18.73 6.43 2.56
N PRO A 247 -19.04 6.43 1.25
CA PRO A 247 -19.53 5.24 0.53
C PRO A 247 -18.41 4.25 0.17
N LEU A 248 -17.54 3.92 1.14
CA LEU A 248 -16.36 3.10 0.92
C LEU A 248 -16.72 1.63 0.75
N ARG A 249 -16.15 1.01 -0.29
CA ARG A 249 -16.09 -0.44 -0.47
C ARG A 249 -14.78 -1.03 0.05
N ARG A 250 -13.73 -0.22 0.11
CA ARG A 250 -12.41 -0.61 0.61
C ARG A 250 -11.87 0.48 1.53
N PHE A 251 -11.47 0.07 2.73
CA PHE A 251 -10.71 0.92 3.64
C PHE A 251 -9.38 0.25 3.93
N GLU A 252 -8.29 1.00 3.76
CA GLU A 252 -6.93 0.48 3.96
C GLU A 252 -6.14 1.37 4.91
N LEU A 253 -5.61 0.76 5.95
CA LEU A 253 -4.69 1.36 6.91
C LEU A 253 -3.31 0.76 6.65
N GLY A 254 -2.39 1.57 6.16
CA GLY A 254 -1.05 1.14 5.80
C GLY A 254 -0.14 0.94 7.01
N LEU A 255 1.13 0.66 6.71
CA LEU A 255 2.20 0.58 7.70
C LEU A 255 2.31 1.90 8.48
N ASP A 256 2.71 1.78 9.75
CA ASP A 256 2.92 2.87 10.72
C ASP A 256 1.66 3.68 11.09
N SER A 257 0.50 3.28 10.58
CA SER A 257 -0.76 3.96 10.82
C SER A 257 -1.46 3.36 12.02
N GLU A 258 -1.57 4.12 13.11
CA GLU A 258 -2.45 3.71 14.21
C GLU A 258 -3.81 4.38 14.03
N LEU A 259 -4.88 3.65 14.30
CA LEU A 259 -6.24 4.16 14.33
C LEU A 259 -6.90 3.58 15.58
N CYS A 260 -7.75 4.37 16.25
CA CYS A 260 -8.52 3.87 17.40
C CYS A 260 -9.51 2.81 16.89
N LEU A 261 -9.12 1.54 17.02
CA LEU A 261 -9.89 0.41 16.51
C LEU A 261 -11.28 0.34 17.16
N GLN A 262 -11.35 0.76 18.43
CA GLN A 262 -12.60 0.81 19.20
C GLN A 262 -13.62 1.76 18.56
N SER A 263 -13.20 2.96 18.14
CA SER A 263 -14.10 3.91 17.47
C SER A 263 -14.57 3.38 16.12
N PHE A 264 -13.70 2.71 15.36
CA PHE A 264 -14.07 2.10 14.09
C PHE A 264 -15.06 0.94 14.27
N TYR A 265 -14.83 0.09 15.27
CA TYR A 265 -15.73 -0.99 15.66
C TYR A 265 -17.11 -0.47 16.05
N GLU A 266 -17.18 0.56 16.90
CA GLU A 266 -18.44 1.19 17.31
C GLU A 266 -19.20 1.81 16.12
N ALA A 267 -18.49 2.41 15.16
CA ALA A 267 -19.11 2.93 13.95
C ALA A 267 -19.74 1.80 13.12
N LEU A 268 -19.03 0.69 12.92
CA LEU A 268 -19.59 -0.48 12.22
C LEU A 268 -20.75 -1.13 12.98
N GLN A 269 -20.73 -1.18 14.32
CA GLN A 269 -21.87 -1.63 15.14
C GLN A 269 -23.13 -0.80 14.88
N ARG A 270 -22.96 0.51 14.66
CA ARG A 270 -24.06 1.44 14.35
C ARG A 270 -24.56 1.33 12.89
N GLY A 271 -24.06 0.36 12.13
CA GLY A 271 -24.45 0.16 10.72
C GLY A 271 -23.79 1.13 9.74
N LYS A 272 -22.71 1.82 10.15
CA LYS A 272 -21.93 2.65 9.23
C LYS A 272 -21.16 1.79 8.22
N LEU A 273 -20.70 2.43 7.14
CA LEU A 273 -20.03 1.79 6.00
C LEU A 273 -20.81 0.56 5.46
N PRO A 274 -22.08 0.72 5.03
CA PRO A 274 -22.91 -0.41 4.62
C PRO A 274 -22.31 -1.19 3.44
N ASP A 275 -21.59 -0.51 2.55
CA ASP A 275 -21.02 -1.08 1.32
C ASP A 275 -19.58 -1.60 1.49
N LEU A 276 -19.02 -1.58 2.70
CA LEU A 276 -17.65 -2.01 2.94
C LEU A 276 -17.49 -3.50 2.66
N GLN A 277 -16.57 -3.85 1.76
CA GLN A 277 -16.27 -5.22 1.35
C GLN A 277 -14.90 -5.67 1.81
N ILE A 278 -13.93 -4.74 1.87
CA ILE A 278 -12.55 -5.06 2.21
C ILE A 278 -12.07 -4.08 3.29
N LEU A 279 -11.65 -4.65 4.42
CA LEU A 279 -10.95 -3.96 5.49
C LEU A 279 -9.49 -4.44 5.51
N HIS A 280 -8.58 -3.61 5.03
CA HIS A 280 -7.15 -3.96 4.94
C HIS A 280 -6.38 -3.22 6.03
N LEU A 281 -5.77 -3.95 6.96
CA LEU A 281 -5.05 -3.38 8.10
C LEU A 281 -3.62 -3.93 8.15
N ASP A 282 -2.66 -3.08 7.78
CA ASP A 282 -1.22 -3.36 7.72
C ASP A 282 -0.43 -2.64 8.83
N ASN A 283 -1.05 -2.39 9.98
CA ASN A 283 -0.45 -1.59 11.04
C ASN A 283 0.28 -2.41 12.12
N LEU A 284 0.19 -3.75 12.08
CA LEU A 284 0.85 -4.61 13.06
C LEU A 284 2.06 -5.33 12.47
N SER A 285 3.09 -5.47 13.31
CA SER A 285 4.22 -6.35 13.05
C SER A 285 4.10 -7.60 13.92
N CYS A 286 4.35 -8.77 13.34
CA CYS A 286 4.37 -10.06 14.03
C CYS A 286 5.30 -11.01 13.27
N ARG A 287 5.70 -12.13 13.86
CA ARG A 287 6.49 -13.15 13.15
C ARG A 287 5.82 -14.51 13.29
N VAL A 288 5.50 -15.10 12.15
CA VAL A 288 5.07 -16.50 12.06
C VAL A 288 6.27 -17.38 12.35
N GLY A 289 6.13 -18.24 13.35
CA GLY A 289 7.16 -19.19 13.74
C GLY A 289 7.09 -20.49 12.94
N HIS A 290 7.91 -21.45 13.35
CA HIS A 290 7.86 -22.80 12.81
C HIS A 290 6.65 -23.54 13.40
N LYS A 291 5.86 -24.24 12.58
CA LYS A 291 4.77 -25.09 13.07
C LYS A 291 5.30 -26.50 13.32
N LEU A 292 5.12 -27.00 14.54
CA LEU A 292 5.51 -28.37 14.87
C LEU A 292 4.63 -29.35 14.11
N THR A 293 5.27 -30.35 13.50
CA THR A 293 4.60 -31.50 12.89
C THR A 293 4.50 -32.64 13.89
N GLU A 294 3.48 -33.50 13.75
CA GLU A 294 3.31 -34.66 14.64
C GLU A 294 4.54 -35.57 14.69
N HIS A 295 5.31 -35.63 13.60
CA HIS A 295 6.53 -36.42 13.52
C HIS A 295 7.64 -35.89 14.44
N GLU A 296 7.67 -34.58 14.72
CA GLU A 296 8.66 -33.95 15.59
C GLU A 296 8.38 -34.21 17.07
N LEU A 297 7.12 -34.53 17.42
CA LEU A 297 6.66 -34.76 18.79
C LEU A 297 6.81 -36.21 19.26
N ARG A 298 7.58 -37.08 18.59
CA ARG A 298 7.69 -38.53 18.91
C ARG A 298 8.54 -38.90 20.13
N PHE A 299 8.79 -37.97 21.05
CA PHE A 299 9.71 -38.18 22.17
C PHE A 299 9.01 -38.22 23.54
N SER A 300 9.77 -38.40 24.63
CA SER A 300 9.22 -38.31 25.98
C SER A 300 8.59 -36.93 26.24
N TRP A 301 7.65 -36.84 27.18
CA TRP A 301 6.97 -35.58 27.52
C TRP A 301 7.92 -34.44 27.86
N GLU A 302 9.05 -34.73 28.51
CA GLU A 302 10.06 -33.72 28.83
C GLU A 302 10.74 -33.17 27.57
N ARG A 303 11.01 -34.04 26.58
CA ARG A 303 11.61 -33.62 25.31
C ARG A 303 10.58 -32.90 24.42
N GLN A 304 9.34 -33.37 24.40
CA GLN A 304 8.22 -32.65 23.77
C GLN A 304 8.07 -31.26 24.36
N LEU A 305 8.09 -31.12 25.70
CA LEU A 305 8.00 -29.82 26.36
C LEU A 305 9.11 -28.87 25.89
N GLY A 306 10.36 -29.35 25.84
CA GLY A 306 11.48 -28.56 25.33
C GLY A 306 11.30 -28.15 23.86
N GLN A 307 10.78 -29.03 23.00
CA GLN A 307 10.50 -28.72 21.59
C GLN A 307 9.37 -27.71 21.41
N VAL A 308 8.30 -27.83 22.20
CA VAL A 308 7.18 -26.87 22.18
C VAL A 308 7.63 -25.50 22.68
N GLU A 309 8.42 -25.45 23.75
CA GLU A 309 9.02 -24.21 24.26
C GLU A 309 9.98 -23.57 23.24
N GLU A 310 10.85 -24.36 22.59
CA GLU A 310 11.75 -23.88 21.52
C GLU A 310 10.97 -23.37 20.30
N CYS A 311 9.96 -24.14 19.87
CA CYS A 311 9.04 -23.74 18.81
C CYS A 311 8.38 -22.40 19.13
N MET A 312 7.78 -22.26 20.32
CA MET A 312 7.08 -21.05 20.75
C MET A 312 7.98 -19.81 20.70
N ASN A 313 9.28 -19.95 21.01
CA ASN A 313 10.25 -18.85 20.91
C ASN A 313 10.52 -18.36 19.47
N THR A 314 10.14 -19.13 18.45
CA THR A 314 10.24 -18.72 17.04
C THR A 314 9.06 -17.84 16.60
N TRP A 315 7.97 -17.85 17.35
CA TRP A 315 6.78 -17.02 17.13
C TRP A 315 6.92 -15.69 17.87
N HIS A 316 6.58 -14.58 17.20
CA HIS A 316 6.57 -13.26 17.84
C HIS A 316 5.16 -12.70 17.75
N ARG A 317 4.49 -12.60 18.90
CA ARG A 317 3.16 -11.99 19.06
C ARG A 317 3.14 -10.58 18.49
N ALA A 318 1.96 -10.10 18.14
CA ALA A 318 1.84 -8.75 17.61
C ALA A 318 1.95 -7.72 18.73
N ASP A 319 2.51 -6.55 18.40
CA ASP A 319 2.60 -5.42 19.32
C ASP A 319 1.24 -4.69 19.37
N TRP A 320 0.31 -5.24 20.16
CA TRP A 320 -0.98 -4.60 20.42
C TRP A 320 -0.80 -3.31 21.23
N THR A 321 -1.59 -2.28 20.94
CA THR A 321 -1.55 -0.98 21.63
C THR A 321 -2.87 -0.70 22.34
N ASP A 322 -2.91 0.30 23.22
CA ASP A 322 -4.15 0.71 23.89
C ASP A 322 -5.25 1.13 22.90
N ASN A 323 -4.85 1.71 21.75
CA ASN A 323 -5.76 2.12 20.68
C ASN A 323 -6.11 0.96 19.73
N PHE A 324 -5.36 -0.14 19.79
CA PHE A 324 -5.45 -1.26 18.87
C PHE A 324 -5.26 -2.57 19.66
N SER A 325 -6.29 -2.94 20.43
CA SER A 325 -6.27 -4.10 21.32
C SER A 325 -6.72 -5.39 20.61
N LEU A 326 -6.22 -6.53 21.08
CA LEU A 326 -6.60 -7.85 20.57
C LEU A 326 -8.09 -8.15 20.79
N GLU A 327 -8.65 -7.73 21.93
CA GLU A 327 -10.06 -7.97 22.28
C GLU A 327 -11.00 -7.21 21.34
N THR A 328 -10.74 -5.91 21.13
CA THR A 328 -11.50 -5.11 20.16
C THR A 328 -11.36 -5.68 18.75
N PHE A 329 -10.16 -6.15 18.39
CA PHE A 329 -9.97 -6.76 17.08
C PHE A 329 -10.75 -8.07 16.90
N ARG A 330 -10.78 -8.96 17.90
CA ARG A 330 -11.60 -10.18 17.85
C ARG A 330 -13.08 -9.85 17.64
N ALA A 331 -13.60 -8.89 18.40
CA ALA A 331 -14.98 -8.42 18.25
C ALA A 331 -15.26 -7.81 16.86
N LEU A 332 -14.32 -7.01 16.33
CA LEU A 332 -14.38 -6.48 14.97
C LEU A 332 -14.34 -7.60 13.92
N SER A 333 -13.53 -8.63 14.12
CA SER A 333 -13.40 -9.75 13.19
C SER A 333 -14.67 -10.57 13.10
N ASP A 334 -15.33 -10.83 14.23
CA ASP A 334 -16.62 -11.53 14.25
C ASP A 334 -17.70 -10.70 13.55
N MET A 335 -17.76 -9.40 13.80
CA MET A 335 -18.69 -8.52 13.09
C MET A 335 -18.41 -8.45 11.57
N CYS A 336 -17.14 -8.36 11.17
CA CYS A 336 -16.78 -8.37 9.76
C CYS A 336 -17.23 -9.69 9.10
N ARG A 337 -17.10 -10.82 9.80
CA ARG A 337 -17.62 -12.11 9.33
C ARG A 337 -19.14 -12.08 9.15
N ASP A 338 -19.87 -11.57 10.13
CA ASP A 338 -21.34 -11.48 10.07
C ASP A 338 -21.83 -10.57 8.94
N ARG A 339 -21.03 -9.55 8.57
CA ARG A 339 -21.31 -8.60 7.49
C ARG A 339 -20.65 -8.96 6.14
N GLU A 340 -20.03 -10.14 6.02
CA GLU A 340 -19.29 -10.59 4.82
C GLU A 340 -18.16 -9.64 4.37
N ILE A 341 -17.54 -8.92 5.32
CA ILE A 341 -16.42 -8.01 5.09
C ILE A 341 -15.11 -8.81 5.17
N LYS A 342 -14.34 -8.83 4.09
CA LYS A 342 -13.03 -9.48 4.04
C LYS A 342 -12.00 -8.65 4.80
N ILE A 343 -11.43 -9.23 5.86
CA ILE A 343 -10.25 -8.67 6.54
C ILE A 343 -8.99 -9.14 5.80
N ALA A 344 -8.12 -8.20 5.45
CA ALA A 344 -6.84 -8.45 4.79
C ALA A 344 -5.69 -7.72 5.49
N GLY A 345 -4.46 -8.09 5.14
CA GLY A 345 -3.25 -7.43 5.63
C GLY A 345 -2.54 -8.16 6.76
N THR A 346 -1.60 -7.49 7.41
CA THR A 346 -0.78 -8.07 8.49
C THR A 346 -1.59 -8.45 9.73
N LEU A 347 -2.79 -7.89 9.88
CA LEU A 347 -3.67 -8.17 11.01
C LEU A 347 -4.24 -9.59 11.02
N ALA A 348 -4.62 -10.13 9.86
CA ALA A 348 -5.05 -11.52 9.74
C ALA A 348 -3.92 -12.46 10.18
N ARG A 349 -2.68 -12.12 9.82
CA ARG A 349 -1.47 -12.84 10.26
C ARG A 349 -1.25 -12.71 11.77
N ALA A 350 -1.46 -11.52 12.34
CA ALA A 350 -1.36 -11.29 13.78
C ALA A 350 -2.33 -12.19 14.56
N LEU A 351 -3.59 -12.28 14.14
CA LEU A 351 -4.58 -13.15 14.79
C LEU A 351 -4.17 -14.62 14.78
N PHE A 352 -3.68 -15.09 13.64
CA PHE A 352 -3.18 -16.45 13.49
C PHE A 352 -2.01 -16.72 14.46
N VAL A 353 -1.06 -15.79 14.54
CA VAL A 353 0.06 -15.89 15.49
C VAL A 353 -0.44 -15.93 16.94
N GLU A 354 -1.40 -15.09 17.32
CA GLU A 354 -1.96 -15.12 18.69
C GLU A 354 -2.60 -16.47 19.01
N GLN A 355 -3.40 -17.03 18.08
CA GLN A 355 -4.06 -18.33 18.25
C GLN A 355 -3.06 -19.48 18.37
N GLU A 356 -2.02 -19.50 17.53
CA GLU A 356 -0.99 -20.54 17.58
C GLU A 356 -0.16 -20.45 18.86
N VAL A 357 0.21 -19.24 19.31
CA VAL A 357 0.96 -19.10 20.57
C VAL A 357 0.08 -19.47 21.78
N ASP A 358 -1.20 -19.12 21.79
CA ASP A 358 -2.14 -19.55 22.83
C ASP A 358 -2.28 -21.09 22.87
N SER A 359 -2.32 -21.74 21.69
CA SER A 359 -2.34 -23.20 21.57
C SER A 359 -1.06 -23.84 22.12
N LEU A 360 0.11 -23.35 21.72
CA LEU A 360 1.41 -23.84 22.20
C LEU A 360 1.53 -23.67 23.73
N GLN A 361 1.02 -22.57 24.29
CA GLN A 361 1.00 -22.35 25.73
C GLN A 361 0.10 -23.36 26.45
N ALA A 362 -1.06 -23.69 25.89
CA ALA A 362 -1.94 -24.72 26.44
C ALA A 362 -1.30 -26.11 26.43
N ASP A 363 -0.55 -26.44 25.37
CA ASP A 363 0.22 -27.69 25.25
C ASP A 363 1.34 -27.76 26.30
N ILE A 364 2.08 -26.66 26.49
CA ILE A 364 3.09 -26.52 27.56
C ILE A 364 2.47 -26.79 28.93
N ASP A 365 1.31 -26.19 29.23
CA ASP A 365 0.63 -26.34 30.51
C ASP A 365 0.09 -27.75 30.72
N LEU A 366 -0.40 -28.41 29.66
CA LEU A 366 -0.80 -29.81 29.68
C LEU A 366 0.41 -30.72 29.97
N LEU A 367 1.51 -30.56 29.24
CA LEU A 367 2.74 -31.35 29.44
C LEU A 367 3.29 -31.17 30.87
N LYS A 368 3.33 -29.92 31.36
CA LYS A 368 3.74 -29.62 32.75
C LYS A 368 2.82 -30.27 33.78
N ARG A 369 1.52 -30.40 33.53
CA ARG A 369 0.60 -31.14 34.41
C ARG A 369 0.87 -32.65 34.37
N LEU A 370 1.06 -33.23 33.18
CA LEU A 370 1.36 -34.66 33.02
C LEU A 370 2.66 -35.05 33.72
N ILE A 371 3.73 -34.28 33.53
CA ILE A 371 5.03 -34.50 34.20
C ILE A 371 4.89 -34.44 35.73
N ARG A 372 4.17 -33.44 36.26
CA ARG A 372 3.91 -33.34 37.72
C ARG A 372 3.11 -34.52 38.26
N SER A 373 2.10 -34.97 37.53
CA SER A 373 1.25 -36.12 37.94
C SER A 373 2.02 -37.44 38.01
N ARG A 374 3.11 -37.58 37.24
CA ARG A 374 4.01 -38.72 37.30
C ARG A 374 4.85 -38.72 38.58
N GLY A 375 5.28 -37.54 39.04
CA GLY A 375 6.10 -37.36 40.23
C GLY A 375 5.34 -37.45 41.57
N SER A 376 4.03 -37.22 41.59
CA SER A 376 3.23 -37.16 42.82
C SER A 376 2.83 -38.52 43.42
N GLY A 377 3.31 -39.64 42.87
CA GLY A 377 3.05 -40.98 43.43
C GLY A 377 1.62 -41.52 43.23
N LEU A 378 0.65 -40.70 42.82
CA LEU A 378 -0.69 -41.16 42.40
C LEU A 378 -0.63 -42.12 41.20
N TYR A 379 0.41 -42.01 40.36
CA TYR A 379 0.71 -42.93 39.26
C TYR A 379 1.68 -44.07 39.62
N HIS A 380 2.28 -44.07 40.83
CA HIS A 380 3.18 -45.13 41.27
C HIS A 380 2.45 -46.46 41.55
N GLY A 381 1.14 -46.42 41.80
CA GLY A 381 0.33 -47.61 42.08
C GLY A 381 0.00 -48.46 40.84
N ILE A 382 0.00 -47.87 39.64
CA ILE A 382 -0.39 -48.56 38.40
C ILE A 382 0.84 -49.03 37.58
N ASN A 383 2.03 -48.46 37.83
CA ASN A 383 3.21 -48.68 36.99
C ASN A 383 4.33 -49.53 37.61
N LYS A 384 4.08 -50.25 38.71
CA LYS A 384 4.98 -51.34 39.14
C LYS A 384 4.84 -52.52 38.17
N GLY A 385 5.51 -52.47 37.02
CA GLY A 385 5.69 -53.63 36.15
C GLY A 385 5.66 -53.39 34.64
N ARG A 386 5.36 -52.17 34.15
CA ARG A 386 5.40 -51.88 32.70
C ARG A 386 6.60 -51.01 32.36
N LEU A 387 7.57 -51.61 31.68
CA LEU A 387 8.63 -50.89 30.95
C LEU A 387 7.95 -49.99 29.91
N TYR A 388 8.34 -48.72 29.89
CA TYR A 388 7.84 -47.69 28.98
C TYR A 388 8.36 -47.88 27.55
N ALA A 389 8.11 -49.04 26.95
CA ALA A 389 8.12 -49.19 25.51
C ALA A 389 6.68 -48.95 25.05
N ASP A 390 6.49 -47.92 24.22
CA ASP A 390 5.36 -47.81 23.30
C ASP A 390 3.97 -47.54 23.91
N ASN A 391 3.75 -46.33 24.45
CA ASN A 391 2.40 -45.75 24.55
C ASN A 391 2.07 -44.96 23.26
N PHE A 392 2.15 -45.61 22.10
CA PHE A 392 1.70 -45.05 20.82
C PHE A 392 0.17 -45.13 20.63
N ASP A 393 -0.53 -45.96 21.41
CA ASP A 393 -1.95 -46.27 21.18
C ASP A 393 -2.95 -45.22 21.69
N TYR A 394 -2.52 -44.16 22.39
CA TYR A 394 -3.46 -43.22 23.01
C TYR A 394 -3.86 -42.02 22.11
N PHE A 395 -3.15 -41.75 21.02
CA PHE A 395 -3.39 -40.55 20.19
C PHE A 395 -4.04 -40.82 18.81
N GLY A 396 -4.30 -42.08 18.45
CA GLY A 396 -4.89 -42.44 17.14
C GLY A 396 -6.38 -42.14 16.95
N ALA A 397 -7.06 -41.42 17.85
CA ALA A 397 -8.52 -41.31 17.85
C ALA A 397 -9.09 -39.87 17.73
N ALA A 398 -8.26 -38.83 17.60
CA ALA A 398 -8.73 -37.44 17.54
C ALA A 398 -8.62 -36.85 16.12
N GLY A 399 -9.69 -37.06 15.33
CA GLY A 399 -10.25 -36.17 14.30
C GLY A 399 -9.33 -35.40 13.33
N ASP A 400 -9.31 -35.85 12.07
CA ASP A 400 -8.97 -35.07 10.87
C ASP A 400 -9.80 -33.77 10.80
N TYR A 401 -9.23 -32.64 11.22
CA TYR A 401 -9.73 -31.31 10.86
C TYR A 401 -8.95 -30.81 9.64
N LYS A 402 -9.51 -31.01 8.45
CA LYS A 402 -9.04 -30.36 7.23
C LYS A 402 -9.31 -28.85 7.34
N TYR A 403 -8.25 -28.08 7.51
CA TYR A 403 -8.26 -26.66 7.18
C TYR A 403 -8.08 -26.51 5.67
N THR A 404 -9.04 -25.84 5.03
CA THR A 404 -8.90 -25.33 3.66
C THR A 404 -8.22 -23.97 3.73
N ASP A 405 -7.05 -23.86 3.11
CA ASP A 405 -6.38 -22.58 2.84
C ASP A 405 -7.18 -21.82 1.77
N ASP A 406 -7.72 -20.63 2.10
CA ASP A 406 -8.28 -19.62 1.18
C ASP A 406 -7.79 -18.21 1.54
#